data_AF-I3W1I0-F1
#
_entry.id   AF-I3W1I0-F1
#
_cell.length_a   1.000
_cell.length_b   1.000
_cell.length_c   1.000
_cell.angle_alpha   90.00
_cell.angle_beta   90.00
_cell.angle_gamma   90.00
#
_symmetry.space_group_name_H-M   'P 1'
#
loop_
_entity.id
_entity.type
_entity.pdbx_description
1 polymer ?
#
loop_
_entity_poly.entity_id
_entity_poly.type
_entity_poly.pdbx_seq_one_letter_code
_entity_poly.pdbx_strand_id
1 'polypeptide(L)' 'MIKYELPELSYDYAALEPHISARIMELHHSKHHATYVAGANTALEQLAEARSKGEFGNIPKLAAWRSAGTGVWSPC' A
#
# COMPACT_ATOMS: atom_id res chain seq x y z
N MET A 1 12.02 4.59 11.70
CA MET A 1 10.84 3.75 11.42
C MET A 1 10.98 3.25 10.00
N ILE A 2 10.72 1.98 9.74
CA ILE A 2 10.83 1.40 8.39
C ILE A 2 9.69 1.97 7.54
N LYS A 3 10.02 2.50 6.36
CA LYS A 3 9.04 2.93 5.36
C LYS A 3 8.83 1.79 4.36
N TYR A 4 7.60 1.64 3.90
CA TYR A 4 7.28 0.77 2.79
C TYR A 4 7.65 1.44 1.48
N GLU A 5 8.13 0.64 0.53
CA GLU A 5 8.45 1.06 -0.83
C GLU A 5 7.61 0.23 -1.81
N LEU A 6 7.35 0.80 -2.98
CA LEU A 6 6.65 0.09 -4.05
C LEU A 6 7.66 -0.84 -4.74
N PRO A 7 7.49 -2.18 -4.67
CA PRO A 7 8.39 -3.10 -5.34
C PRO A 7 8.19 -3.02 -6.85
N GLU A 8 9.28 -2.98 -7.61
CA GLU A 8 9.23 -3.10 -9.07
C GLU A 8 8.80 -4.51 -9.49
N LEU A 9 8.09 -4.62 -10.62
CA LEU A 9 7.75 -5.94 -11.17
C LEU A 9 9.00 -6.64 -11.70
N SER A 10 9.05 -7.96 -11.51
CA SER A 10 10.08 -8.83 -12.09
C SER A 10 9.86 -9.13 -13.57
N TYR A 11 8.75 -8.67 -14.14
CA TYR A 11 8.33 -8.91 -15.51
C TYR A 11 7.66 -7.68 -16.12
N ASP A 12 7.60 -7.65 -17.47
CA ASP A 12 6.94 -6.58 -18.21
C ASP A 12 5.41 -6.60 -18.01
N TYR A 13 4.77 -5.43 -18.07
CA TYR A 13 3.32 -5.33 -17.91
C TYR A 13 2.52 -6.24 -18.86
N ALA A 14 3.04 -6.52 -20.06
CA ALA A 14 2.39 -7.39 -21.05
C ALA A 14 2.70 -8.88 -20.89
N ALA A 15 3.55 -9.28 -19.92
CA ALA A 15 3.99 -10.68 -19.77
C ALA A 15 2.85 -11.69 -19.50
N LEU A 16 1.69 -11.20 -19.08
CA LEU A 16 0.51 -12.01 -18.74
C LEU A 16 -0.57 -11.99 -19.84
N GLU A 17 -0.31 -11.36 -20.98
CA GLU A 17 -1.24 -11.39 -22.11
C GLU A 17 -1.32 -12.78 -22.76
N PRO A 18 -2.51 -13.16 -23.29
CA PRO A 18 -3.76 -12.39 -23.37
C PRO A 18 -4.65 -12.53 -22.13
N HIS A 19 -4.20 -13.25 -21.10
CA HIS A 19 -5.02 -13.57 -19.93
C HIS A 19 -5.27 -12.36 -19.03
N ILE A 20 -4.26 -11.48 -18.89
CA ILE A 20 -4.36 -10.23 -18.15
C ILE A 20 -3.80 -9.12 -19.03
N SER A 21 -4.61 -8.09 -19.29
CA SER A 21 -4.21 -6.95 -20.12
C SER A 21 -3.05 -6.18 -19.49
N ALA A 22 -2.07 -5.80 -20.32
CA ALA A 22 -0.96 -4.95 -19.90
C ALA A 22 -1.43 -3.64 -19.25
N ARG A 23 -2.53 -3.07 -19.77
CA ARG A 23 -3.10 -1.83 -19.25
C ARG A 23 -3.62 -1.98 -17.83
N ILE A 24 -4.20 -3.14 -17.50
CA ILE A 24 -4.68 -3.43 -16.15
C ILE A 24 -3.48 -3.56 -15.21
N MET A 25 -2.44 -4.27 -15.62
CA MET A 25 -1.23 -4.43 -14.81
C MET A 25 -0.55 -3.08 -14.52
N GLU A 26 -0.44 -2.22 -15.53
CA GLU A 26 0.12 -0.87 -15.37
C GLU A 26 -0.69 -0.03 -14.37
N LEU A 27 -2.02 -0.01 -14.50
CA LEU A 27 -2.91 0.73 -13.59
C LEU A 27 -2.87 0.14 -12.17
N HIS A 28 -2.88 -1.19 -12.06
CA HIS A 28 -2.86 -1.88 -10.78
C HIS A 28 -1.57 -1.57 -10.02
N HIS A 29 -0.42 -1.70 -10.67
CA HIS A 29 0.87 -1.44 -10.05
C HIS A 29 1.10 0.05 -9.77
N SER A 30 1.05 0.88 -10.82
CA SER A 30 1.48 2.29 -10.73
C SER A 30 0.50 3.19 -9.98
N LYS A 31 -0.78 2.79 -9.84
CA LYS A 31 -1.80 3.60 -9.16
C LYS A 31 -2.31 2.93 -7.90
N HIS A 32 -2.88 1.73 -8.01
CA HIS A 32 -3.52 1.09 -6.86
C HIS A 32 -2.50 0.69 -5.79
N HIS A 33 -1.45 -0.05 -6.18
CA HIS A 33 -0.41 -0.47 -5.24
C HIS A 33 0.37 0.73 -4.67
N ALA A 34 0.75 1.69 -5.52
CA ALA A 34 1.39 2.93 -5.09
C ALA A 34 0.58 3.69 -4.02
N THR A 35 -0.75 3.75 -4.18
CA THR A 35 -1.64 4.40 -3.20
C THR A 35 -1.63 3.67 -1.85
N TYR A 36 -1.59 2.33 -1.85
CA TYR A 36 -1.52 1.56 -0.62
C TYR A 36 -0.20 1.76 0.12
N VAL A 37 0.94 1.79 -0.59
CA VAL A 37 2.26 2.07 0.00
C VAL A 37 2.28 3.45 0.66
N ALA A 38 1.79 4.48 -0.04
CA ALA A 38 1.72 5.84 0.50
C ALA A 38 0.79 5.94 1.73
N GLY A 39 -0.37 5.28 1.68
CA GLY A 39 -1.32 5.22 2.78
C GLY A 39 -0.77 4.52 4.03
N ALA A 40 -0.07 3.40 3.84
CA ALA A 40 0.57 2.67 4.94
C ALA A 40 1.65 3.49 5.63
N ASN A 41 2.50 4.18 4.86
CA ASN A 41 3.52 5.08 5.41
C ASN A 41 2.90 6.25 6.20
N THR A 42 1.86 6.86 5.65
CA THR A 42 1.13 7.96 6.32
C THR A 42 0.53 7.49 7.65
N ALA A 43 -0.08 6.31 7.68
CA ALA A 43 -0.68 5.77 8.89
C ALA A 43 0.38 5.41 9.96
N LEU A 44 1.54 4.89 9.54
CA LEU A 44 2.66 4.63 10.46
C LEU A 44 3.19 5.93 11.09
N GLU A 45 3.30 7.01 10.32
CA GLU A 45 3.70 8.33 10.81
C GLU A 45 2.68 8.87 11.83
N GLN A 46 1.38 8.81 11.51
CA GLN A 46 0.32 9.23 12.42
C GLN A 46 0.25 8.38 13.71
N LEU A 47 0.53 7.08 13.62
CA LEU A 47 0.64 6.21 14.79
C LEU A 47 1.89 6.50 15.64
N ALA A 48 2.98 6.97 15.02
CA ALA A 48 4.16 7.44 15.74
C ALA A 48 3.83 8.70 16.53
N GLU A 49 3.18 9.66 15.87
CA GLU A 49 2.78 10.94 16.44
C GLU A 49 1.78 10.76 17.60
N ALA A 50 0.75 9.93 17.40
CA ALA A 50 -0.22 9.58 18.42
C ALA A 50 0.45 9.00 19.69
N ARG A 51 1.46 8.14 19.51
CA ARG A 51 2.24 7.60 20.63
C ARG A 51 3.06 8.67 21.36
N SER A 52 3.69 9.58 20.61
CA SER A 52 4.48 10.67 21.20
C SER A 52 3.62 11.68 21.96
N LYS A 53 2.39 11.93 21.52
CA LYS A 53 1.45 12.87 22.14
C LYS A 53 0.54 12.25 23.20
N GLY A 54 0.47 10.91 23.27
CA GLY A 54 -0.48 10.20 24.12
C GLY A 54 -1.93 10.27 23.63
N GLU A 55 -2.15 10.59 22.36
CA GLU A 55 -3.48 10.79 21.77
C GLU A 55 -3.96 9.52 21.04
N PHE A 56 -4.73 8.69 21.74
CA PHE A 56 -5.11 7.36 21.22
C PHE A 56 -6.54 7.27 20.66
N GLY A 57 -7.31 8.35 20.68
CA GLY A 57 -8.71 8.36 20.23
C GLY A 57 -8.90 7.97 18.77
N ASN A 58 -7.89 8.22 17.92
CA ASN A 58 -7.94 7.92 16.49
C ASN A 58 -7.30 6.57 16.10
N ILE A 59 -6.78 5.77 17.05
CA ILE A 59 -6.15 4.47 16.73
C ILE A 59 -7.03 3.57 15.86
N PRO A 60 -8.35 3.40 16.11
CA PRO A 60 -9.18 2.52 15.28
C PRO A 60 -9.22 2.95 13.80
N LYS A 61 -9.27 4.25 13.54
CA LYS A 61 -9.20 4.82 12.19
C LYS A 61 -7.81 4.64 11.58
N LEU A 62 -6.76 4.84 12.37
CA LEU A 62 -5.36 4.62 11.98
C LEU A 62 -5.01 3.14 11.83
N ALA A 63 -5.86 2.21 12.23
CA ALA A 63 -5.70 0.79 11.97
C ALA A 63 -6.41 0.35 10.68
N ALA A 64 -7.26 1.21 10.10
CA ALA A 64 -8.06 0.88 8.92
C ALA A 64 -7.23 0.67 7.64
N TRP A 65 -5.99 1.18 7.56
CA TRP A 65 -5.09 0.84 6.46
C TRP A 65 -4.72 -0.65 6.42
N ARG A 66 -4.86 -1.38 7.54
CA ARG A 66 -4.68 -2.84 7.60
C ARG A 66 -5.86 -3.59 6.99
N SER A 67 -7.06 -3.00 7.03
CA SER A 67 -8.30 -3.59 6.51
C SER A 67 -8.70 -3.09 5.11
N ALA A 68 -8.00 -2.09 4.57
CA ALA A 68 -7.94 -1.85 3.13
C ALA A 68 -7.17 -3.01 2.48
N GLY A 69 -7.89 -4.13 2.32
CA GLY A 69 -7.43 -5.48 2.05
C GLY A 69 -6.10 -5.60 1.33
N THR A 70 -5.15 -6.29 1.97
CA THR A 70 -4.06 -7.04 1.32
C THR A 70 -3.09 -6.24 0.42
N GLY A 71 -3.23 -4.92 0.26
CA GLY A 71 -2.59 -4.19 -0.84
C GLY A 71 -1.09 -3.95 -0.77
N VAL A 72 -0.47 -3.86 0.42
CA VAL A 72 1.01 -3.76 0.57
C VAL A 72 1.68 -5.13 0.74
N TRP A 73 0.93 -6.11 1.27
CA TRP A 73 1.48 -7.40 1.71
C TRP A 73 1.08 -8.57 0.82
N SER A 74 0.12 -8.41 -0.09
CA SER A 74 -0.19 -9.44 -1.06
C SER A 74 0.92 -9.41 -2.11
N PRO A 75 1.72 -10.49 -2.23
CA PRO A 75 2.51 -10.70 -3.42
C PRO A 75 1.50 -11.03 -4.52
N CYS A 76 1.03 -10.01 -5.23
CA CYS A 76 0.57 -10.25 -6.59
C CYS A 76 1.80 -10.25 -7.49
#